data_AF-A0A1M6RKW0-F1
#
_entry.id   AF-A0A1M6RKW0-F1
#
_cell.length_a   1.000
_cell.length_b   1.000
_cell.length_c   1.000
_cell.angle_alpha   90.00
_cell.angle_beta   90.00
_cell.angle_gamma   90.00
#
_symmetry.space_group_name_H-M   'P 1'
#
loop_
_entity.id
_entity.type
_entity.pdbx_description
1 polymer ?
#
loop_
_entity_poly.entity_id
_entity_poly.type
_entity_poly.pdbx_seq_one_letter_code
_entity_poly.pdbx_strand_id
1 'polypeptide(L)'
;MLKAYKYRIYPTKEQEEYFAKVFGCVRFIYNKMLHDKIEYYKQTGEMLNNTPAQYKKEYSFLKEVDSLALSNAQLNLEKAYKNFFRDKKIGFPKFKKK
;
A
#
# COMPACT_ATOMS: atom_id res chain seq x y z
N MET A 1 -1.67 34.71 0.52
CA MET A 1 -2.33 34.02 -0.61
C MET A 1 -1.54 32.75 -0.90
N LEU A 2 -2.13 31.56 -0.72
CA LEU A 2 -1.44 30.29 -1.02
C LEU A 2 -1.40 30.11 -2.54
N LYS A 3 -0.21 29.84 -3.10
CA LYS A 3 -0.03 29.52 -4.52
C LYS A 3 0.22 28.02 -4.66
N ALA A 4 -0.44 27.38 -5.62
CA ALA A 4 -0.21 25.99 -6.00
C ALA A 4 0.16 25.93 -7.48
N TYR A 5 1.07 25.01 -7.83
CA TYR A 5 1.53 24.81 -9.19
C TYR A 5 1.23 23.38 -9.65
N LYS A 6 0.89 23.22 -10.93
CA LYS A 6 0.65 21.93 -11.56
C LYS A 6 1.61 21.78 -12.74
N TYR A 7 2.41 20.72 -12.73
CA TYR A 7 3.38 20.42 -13.77
C TYR A 7 3.12 19.05 -14.36
N ARG A 8 3.47 18.89 -15.64
CA ARG A 8 3.57 17.59 -16.30
C ARG A 8 5.04 17.18 -16.33
N ILE A 9 5.32 15.96 -15.88
CA ILE A 9 6.64 15.35 -16.03
C ILE A 9 6.72 14.60 -17.36
N TYR A 10 7.93 14.53 -17.93
CA TYR A 10 8.25 13.75 -19.12
C TYR A 10 9.37 12.77 -18.75
N PRO A 11 9.02 11.60 -18.21
CA PRO A 11 10.00 10.65 -17.73
C PRO A 11 10.81 10.03 -18.87
N THR A 12 12.06 9.64 -18.58
CA THR A 12 12.82 8.74 -19.45
C THR A 12 12.24 7.32 -19.39
N LYS A 13 12.59 6.45 -20.34
CA LYS A 13 12.16 5.04 -20.34
C LYS A 13 12.49 4.33 -19.01
N GLU A 14 13.69 4.55 -18.48
CA GLU A 14 14.12 3.98 -17.20
C GLU A 14 13.25 4.47 -16.03
N GLN A 15 12.84 5.74 -16.05
CA GLN A 15 11.95 6.30 -15.03
C GLN A 15 10.53 5.74 -15.14
N GLU A 16 10.00 5.55 -16.36
CA GLU A 16 8.71 4.91 -16.58
C GLU A 16 8.69 3.48 -16.05
N GLU A 17 9.74 2.70 -16.33
CA GLU A 17 9.92 1.35 -15.82
C GLU A 17 9.99 1.34 -14.30
N TYR A 18 10.78 2.26 -13.71
CA TYR A 18 10.88 2.40 -12.26
C TYR A 18 9.53 2.74 -11.63
N PHE A 19 8.77 3.69 -12.19
CA PHE A 19 7.44 4.03 -11.69
C PHE A 19 6.47 2.86 -11.80
N ALA A 20 6.50 2.10 -12.89
CA ALA A 20 5.69 0.90 -13.04
C ALA A 20 6.02 -0.14 -11.96
N LYS A 21 7.30 -0.35 -11.64
CA LYS A 21 7.75 -1.20 -10.53
C LYS A 21 7.25 -0.68 -9.19
N VAL A 22 7.42 0.61 -8.89
CA VAL A 22 6.95 1.24 -7.64
C VAL A 22 5.44 1.06 -7.48
N PHE A 23 4.64 1.42 -8.48
CA PHE A 23 3.18 1.28 -8.42
C PHE A 23 2.74 -0.18 -8.30
N GLY A 24 3.44 -1.10 -8.97
CA GLY A 24 3.25 -2.53 -8.84
C GLY A 24 3.49 -3.02 -7.42
N CYS A 25 4.63 -2.68 -6.83
CA CYS A 25 5.02 -3.09 -5.49
C CYS A 25 4.10 -2.50 -4.41
N VAL A 26 3.74 -1.21 -4.52
CA VAL A 26 2.81 -0.54 -3.60
C VAL A 26 1.42 -1.19 -3.62
N ARG A 27 0.92 -1.52 -4.82
CA ARG A 27 -0.38 -2.21 -4.96
C ARG A 27 -0.30 -3.64 -4.44
N PHE A 28 0.78 -4.36 -4.73
CA PHE A 28 1.00 -5.71 -4.23
C PHE A 28 1.01 -5.73 -2.70
N ILE A 29 1.84 -4.90 -2.06
CA ILE A 29 2.00 -4.93 -0.60
C ILE A 29 0.70 -4.53 0.11
N TYR A 30 -0.03 -3.53 -0.41
CA TYR A 30 -1.33 -3.16 0.13
C TYR A 30 -2.29 -4.35 0.11
N ASN A 31 -2.41 -5.02 -1.04
CA ASN A 31 -3.32 -6.14 -1.22
C ASN A 31 -2.90 -7.34 -0.37
N LYS A 32 -1.60 -7.67 -0.32
CA LYS A 32 -1.08 -8.78 0.47
C LYS A 32 -1.31 -8.56 1.96
N MET A 33 -1.02 -7.36 2.48
CA MET A 33 -1.28 -7.01 3.87
C MET A 33 -2.77 -7.02 4.22
N LEU A 34 -3.64 -6.54 3.32
CA LEU A 34 -5.09 -6.61 3.50
C LEU A 34 -5.57 -8.06 3.57
N HIS A 35 -5.10 -8.92 2.66
CA HIS A 35 -5.41 -10.35 2.67
C HIS A 35 -4.98 -11.01 3.98
N ASP A 36 -3.72 -10.84 4.39
CA ASP A 36 -3.19 -11.50 5.58
C ASP A 36 -3.89 -11.01 6.86
N LYS A 37 -4.26 -9.71 6.94
CA LYS A 37 -5.08 -9.18 8.04
C LYS A 37 -6.47 -9.82 8.09
N ILE A 38 -7.12 -10.03 6.93
CA ILE A 38 -8.42 -10.70 6.85
C ILE A 38 -8.31 -12.15 7.31
N GLU A 39 -7.34 -12.90 6.80
CA GLU A 39 -7.18 -14.32 7.13
C GLU A 39 -6.79 -14.52 8.59
N TYR A 40 -5.87 -13.70 9.11
CA TYR A 40 -5.50 -13.74 10.53
C TYR A 40 -6.71 -13.46 11.42
N TYR A 41 -7.49 -12.42 11.12
CA TYR A 41 -8.70 -12.09 11.90
C TYR A 41 -9.73 -13.21 11.88
N LYS A 42 -9.93 -13.90 10.74
CA LYS A 42 -10.84 -15.06 10.67
C LYS A 42 -10.41 -16.20 11.59
N GLN A 43 -9.11 -16.38 11.81
CA GLN A 43 -8.57 -17.47 12.61
C GLN A 43 -8.48 -17.14 14.09
N THR A 44 -8.09 -15.91 14.44
CA THR A 44 -7.77 -15.52 15.82
C THR A 44 -8.78 -14.56 16.45
N GLY A 45 -9.59 -13.87 15.63
CA GLY A 45 -10.41 -12.75 16.07
C GLY A 45 -9.62 -11.46 16.37
N GLU A 46 -8.30 -11.46 16.11
CA GLU A 46 -7.42 -10.33 16.40
C GLU A 46 -6.92 -9.63 15.12
N MET A 47 -6.47 -8.38 15.25
CA MET A 47 -5.89 -7.64 14.12
C MET A 47 -4.40 -7.93 13.98
N LEU A 48 -3.98 -8.40 12.81
CA LEU A 48 -2.57 -8.65 12.51
C LEU A 48 -1.76 -7.35 12.45
N ASN A 49 -0.64 -7.28 13.18
CA ASN A 49 0.32 -6.19 13.14
C ASN A 49 1.53 -6.57 12.27
N ASN A 50 1.41 -6.33 10.97
CA ASN A 50 2.42 -6.63 9.96
C ASN A 50 3.04 -5.36 9.38
N THR A 51 4.29 -5.46 8.91
CA THR A 51 5.02 -4.36 8.24
C THR A 51 5.56 -4.81 6.90
N PRO A 52 5.73 -3.91 5.91
CA PRO A 52 6.30 -4.25 4.60
C PRO A 52 7.66 -4.96 4.68
N ALA A 53 8.46 -4.69 5.71
CA ALA A 53 9.77 -5.29 5.89
C ALA A 53 9.72 -6.83 6.03
N GLN A 54 8.67 -7.36 6.67
CA GLN A 54 8.47 -8.80 6.86
C GLN A 54 8.34 -9.54 5.53
N TYR A 55 7.76 -8.89 4.52
CA TYR A 55 7.51 -9.45 3.20
C TYR A 55 8.75 -9.48 2.29
N LYS A 56 9.78 -8.68 2.59
CA LYS A 56 10.98 -8.56 1.73
C LYS A 56 11.82 -9.84 1.68
N LYS A 57 11.63 -10.77 2.62
CA LYS A 57 12.31 -12.07 2.62
C LYS A 57 11.74 -12.99 1.54
N GLU A 58 10.42 -13.04 1.43
CA GLU A 58 9.69 -13.88 0.48
C GLU A 58 9.60 -13.22 -0.90
N TYR A 59 9.42 -11.90 -0.94
CA TYR A 59 9.22 -11.12 -2.15
C TYR A 59 10.41 -10.16 -2.37
N SER A 60 11.47 -10.69 -2.98
CA SER A 60 12.73 -9.95 -3.20
C SER A 60 12.56 -8.69 -4.05
N PHE A 61 11.63 -8.67 -5.00
CA PHE A 61 11.32 -7.51 -5.85
C PHE A 61 10.88 -6.26 -5.05
N LEU A 62 10.38 -6.44 -3.82
CA LEU A 62 10.07 -5.32 -2.91
C LEU A 62 11.31 -4.55 -2.45
N LYS A 63 12.52 -5.08 -2.68
CA LYS A 63 13.79 -4.40 -2.42
C LYS A 63 14.23 -3.48 -3.57
N GLU A 64 13.62 -3.61 -4.75
CA GLU A 64 13.96 -2.80 -5.93
C GLU A 64 13.37 -1.38 -5.88
N VAL A 65 12.45 -1.14 -4.96
CA VAL A 65 11.70 0.13 -4.86
C VAL A 65 11.97 0.82 -3.53
N ASP A 66 11.68 2.13 -3.51
CA ASP A 66 11.82 2.95 -2.31
C ASP A 66 11.00 2.38 -1.12
N SER A 67 11.64 2.34 0.05
CA SER A 67 11.04 1.76 1.25
C SER A 67 9.90 2.62 1.80
N LEU A 68 9.95 3.95 1.63
CA LEU A 68 8.90 4.87 2.06
C LEU A 68 7.65 4.69 1.22
N ALA A 69 7.78 4.36 -0.07
CA ALA A 69 6.63 4.03 -0.91
C ALA A 69 5.84 2.83 -0.35
N LEU A 70 6.54 1.79 0.10
CA LEU A 70 5.91 0.61 0.72
C LEU A 70 5.32 0.94 2.10
N SER A 71 6.02 1.71 2.92
CA SER A 71 5.50 2.18 4.22
C SER A 71 4.24 3.03 4.06
N ASN A 72 4.17 3.88 3.03
CA ASN A 72 2.96 4.64 2.72
C ASN A 72 1.79 3.75 2.32
N ALA A 73 2.04 2.60 1.68
CA ALA A 73 0.99 1.62 1.39
C ALA A 73 0.38 1.04 2.68
N GLN A 74 1.21 0.70 3.68
CA GLN A 74 0.77 0.31 5.01
C GLN A 74 -0.06 1.42 5.67
N LEU A 75 0.45 2.65 5.72
CA LEU A 75 -0.25 3.78 6.36
C LEU A 75 -1.62 4.06 5.72
N ASN A 76 -1.70 3.94 4.39
CA ASN A 76 -2.97 4.06 3.67
C ASN A 76 -3.95 2.94 4.04
N LEU A 77 -3.48 1.72 4.26
CA LEU A 77 -4.31 0.60 4.71
C LEU A 77 -4.79 0.81 6.15
N GLU A 78 -3.90 1.20 7.06
CA GLU A 78 -4.26 1.53 8.45
C GLU A 78 -5.28 2.65 8.53
N LYS A 79 -5.10 3.71 7.73
CA LYS A 79 -6.08 4.79 7.60
C LYS A 79 -7.43 4.28 7.10
N ALA A 80 -7.44 3.34 6.15
CA ALA A 80 -8.68 2.74 5.66
C ALA A 80 -9.41 1.96 6.76
N TYR A 81 -8.70 1.15 7.54
CA TYR A 81 -9.27 0.47 8.71
C TYR A 81 -9.78 1.46 9.76
N LYS A 82 -8.99 2.48 10.11
CA LYS A 82 -9.39 3.52 11.07
C LYS A 82 -10.69 4.20 10.62
N ASN A 83 -10.81 4.52 9.33
CA ASN A 83 -12.01 5.10 8.76
C ASN A 83 -13.20 4.15 8.81
N PHE A 84 -13.01 2.87 8.48
CA PHE A 84 -14.06 1.83 8.56
C PHE A 84 -14.64 1.70 9.98
N PHE A 85 -13.79 1.68 11.00
CA PHE A 85 -14.25 1.59 12.39
C PHE A 85 -14.86 2.90 12.91
N ARG A 86 -14.39 4.04 12.41
CA ARG A 86 -14.93 5.36 12.80
C ARG A 86 -16.32 5.62 12.22
N ASP A 87 -16.55 5.27 10.96
CA ASP A 87 -17.81 5.55 10.25
C ASP A 87 -18.24 4.35 9.41
N LYS A 88 -19.39 3.76 9.79
CA LYS A 88 -19.99 2.60 9.11
C LYS A 88 -20.34 2.88 7.64
N LYS A 89 -20.46 4.15 7.21
CA LYS A 89 -20.73 4.51 5.81
C LYS A 89 -19.53 4.30 4.88
N ILE A 90 -18.31 4.32 5.39
CA ILE A 90 -17.08 4.25 4.56
C ILE A 90 -16.84 2.84 4.00
N GLY A 91 -17.39 1.82 4.65
CA GLY A 91 -17.26 0.42 4.24
C GLY A 91 -15.86 -0.15 4.47
N PHE A 92 -15.74 -1.46 4.29
CA PHE A 92 -14.50 -2.20 4.55
C PHE A 92 -13.40 -1.88 3.51
N PRO A 93 -12.10 -1.88 3.88
CA PRO A 93 -11.00 -1.71 2.92
C PRO A 93 -11.09 -2.70 1.75
N LYS A 94 -10.84 -2.21 0.52
CA LYS A 94 -10.97 -3.01 -0.71
C LYS A 94 -9.62 -3.21 -1.37
N PHE A 95 -9.45 -4.36 -2.01
CA PHE A 95 -8.31 -4.64 -2.87
C PHE A 95 -8.17 -3.59 -3.99
N LYS A 96 -6.94 -3.17 -4.24
CA LYS A 96 -6.58 -2.23 -5.30
C LYS A 96 -6.53 -2.96 -6.65
N LYS A 97 -7.10 -2.32 -7.67
CA LYS A 97 -7.06 -2.75 -9.07
C LYS A 97 -5.92 -2.05 -9.82
N LYS A 98 -5.51 -2.60 -10.96
CA LYS A 98 -4.56 -1.96 -11.90
C LYS A 98 -5.27 -0.87 -12.69
#